data_AF-U1SHJ7-F1
#
_entry.id   AF-U1SHJ7-F1
#
_cell.length_a   1.000
_cell.length_b   1.000
_cell.length_c   1.000
_cell.angle_alpha   90.00
_cell.angle_beta   90.00
_cell.angle_gamma   90.00
#
_symmetry.space_group_name_H-M   'P 1'
#
loop_
_entity.id
_entity.type
_entity.pdbx_description
1 polymer ?
#
loop_
_entity_poly.entity_id
_entity_poly.type
_entity_poly.pdbx_seq_one_letter_code
_entity_poly.pdbx_strand_id
1 'polypeptide(L)'
;MIKNTNKTKKFLVRKCICLLILLFFIPLQACSSTDANSLDKETDSSQYEKTIDEAKKEATAKLSVAQKLYESSEGKVADESTRKVLKEKIDSLDKILKQKLTSTSHAQKIVKETSALAEAITKVESSQKQKLVDEAKQAAQGVVEQGNSTFDSSAGRMENEQYRNTLRQKVDNLQSVMNSESATPEQINAAVTEVNQAVNDVNSNIEYKKQQDAQAAAQAAAAAQAAAQAQQQQQQQAANTYYPNCAAVRAAGAAPLYQGQPGYSSKLDRDKDGVACE
;
A
#
# COMPACT_ATOMS: atom_id res chain seq x y z
N MET A 1 -4.47 36.49 46.24
CA MET A 1 -4.51 37.68 45.35
C MET A 1 -4.05 37.19 43.99
N ILE A 2 -4.77 37.17 42.87
CA ILE A 2 -5.97 37.86 42.39
C ILE A 2 -6.73 36.86 41.47
N LYS A 3 -8.06 36.82 41.59
CA LYS A 3 -8.97 36.12 40.67
C LYS A 3 -9.06 36.92 39.36
N ASN A 4 -9.11 36.29 38.18
CA ASN A 4 -10.11 36.71 37.20
C ASN A 4 -10.44 35.65 36.14
N THR A 5 -11.74 35.39 36.05
CA THR A 5 -12.51 34.64 35.06
C THR A 5 -12.81 35.50 33.84
N ASN A 6 -12.79 34.93 32.62
CA ASN A 6 -13.68 35.30 31.50
C ASN A 6 -13.47 34.30 30.35
N LYS A 7 -14.35 33.32 30.13
CA LYS A 7 -15.63 33.39 29.38
C LYS A 7 -15.53 34.05 27.99
N THR A 8 -15.87 33.21 27.01
CA THR A 8 -16.54 33.49 25.73
C THR A 8 -15.82 34.35 24.68
N LYS A 9 -15.51 33.72 23.53
CA LYS A 9 -15.97 34.10 22.18
C LYS A 9 -15.53 33.03 21.15
N LYS A 10 -16.44 32.11 20.83
CA LYS A 10 -16.37 31.26 19.63
C LYS A 10 -17.32 31.84 18.59
N PHE A 11 -16.77 32.52 17.60
CA PHE A 11 -17.35 32.94 16.31
C PHE A 11 -16.08 33.19 15.47
N LEU A 12 -15.89 32.73 14.25
CA LEU A 12 -16.76 32.40 13.13
C LEU A 12 -15.82 31.74 12.08
N VAL A 13 -16.37 30.99 11.12
CA VAL A 13 -15.93 30.83 9.70
C VAL A 13 -15.84 29.37 9.22
N ARG A 14 -16.83 29.02 8.36
CA ARG A 14 -16.84 28.09 7.20
C ARG A 14 -16.53 26.61 7.46
N LYS A 15 -17.31 25.61 6.99
CA LYS A 15 -17.99 25.46 5.69
C LYS A 15 -19.00 24.30 5.79
N CYS A 16 -20.14 24.48 5.12
CA CYS A 16 -20.93 23.51 4.33
C CYS A 16 -20.59 22.01 4.43
N ILE A 17 -21.60 21.19 4.77
CA ILE A 17 -22.09 20.01 4.00
C ILE A 17 -23.05 19.16 4.89
N CYS A 18 -24.22 18.84 4.32
CA CYS A 18 -25.16 17.77 4.71
C CYS A 18 -25.82 17.75 6.11
N LEU A 19 -27.08 18.19 6.18
CA LEU A 19 -28.18 17.34 6.67
C LEU A 19 -29.54 17.99 6.30
N LEU A 20 -30.17 17.55 5.22
CA LEU A 20 -31.41 18.13 4.69
C LEU A 20 -32.54 17.09 4.59
N ILE A 21 -32.74 16.31 5.64
CA ILE A 21 -33.84 15.34 5.72
C ILE A 21 -34.40 15.45 7.15
N LEU A 22 -35.66 15.90 7.29
CA LEU A 22 -36.73 15.32 8.15
C LEU A 22 -37.85 16.23 8.70
N LEU A 23 -38.14 17.45 8.22
CA LEU A 23 -39.32 18.17 8.74
C LEU A 23 -40.16 18.86 7.65
N PHE A 24 -41.03 18.08 7.01
CA PHE A 24 -42.31 18.56 6.48
C PHE A 24 -43.44 17.79 7.17
N PHE A 25 -43.66 18.12 8.45
CA PHE A 25 -44.90 17.81 9.16
C PHE A 25 -45.86 18.98 8.90
N ILE A 26 -46.78 18.80 7.96
CA ILE A 26 -47.87 19.74 7.71
C ILE A 26 -49.01 19.38 8.68
N PRO A 27 -49.60 20.33 9.43
CA PRO A 27 -50.70 20.03 10.32
C PRO A 27 -51.98 19.72 9.54
N LEU A 28 -52.60 18.60 9.89
CA LEU A 28 -54.02 18.32 9.68
C LEU A 28 -54.82 19.37 10.47
N GLN A 29 -55.44 20.31 9.77
CA GLN A 29 -56.54 21.11 10.32
C GLN A 29 -57.84 20.55 9.77
N ALA A 30 -58.64 19.95 10.65
CA ALA A 30 -60.01 19.57 10.39
C ALA A 30 -60.85 20.84 10.08
N CYS A 31 -61.60 20.80 8.99
CA CYS A 31 -62.73 21.71 8.77
C CYS A 31 -64.00 20.85 8.75
N SER A 32 -64.85 21.06 9.74
CA SER A 32 -66.13 20.37 9.92
C SER A 32 -67.27 21.05 9.19
N SER A 33 -68.14 20.20 8.64
CA SER A 33 -69.60 20.32 8.45
C SER A 33 -70.17 21.37 7.48
N THR A 34 -70.77 20.80 6.43
CA THR A 34 -72.07 21.12 5.82
C THR A 34 -72.26 22.53 5.24
N ASP A 35 -72.16 22.60 3.92
CA ASP A 35 -73.27 23.09 3.09
C ASP A 35 -73.31 22.29 1.78
N ALA A 36 -74.41 21.60 1.56
CA ALA A 36 -74.76 20.95 0.32
C ALA A 36 -75.62 21.92 -0.50
N ASN A 37 -75.01 22.74 -1.35
CA ASN A 37 -75.60 23.10 -2.65
C ASN A 37 -74.62 23.94 -3.49
N SER A 38 -74.58 23.65 -4.79
CA SER A 38 -74.18 24.56 -5.87
C SER A 38 -72.76 25.15 -5.78
N LEU A 39 -71.82 24.56 -6.49
CA LEU A 39 -71.06 25.22 -7.57
C LEU A 39 -69.98 24.24 -8.05
N ASP A 40 -70.09 23.83 -9.30
CA ASP A 40 -69.00 23.28 -10.09
C ASP A 40 -67.77 24.18 -9.92
N LYS A 41 -66.73 23.65 -9.29
CA LYS A 41 -65.38 24.13 -9.48
C LYS A 41 -64.55 22.96 -9.96
N GLU A 42 -64.34 22.96 -11.28
CA GLU A 42 -63.13 22.44 -11.91
C GLU A 42 -61.97 22.59 -10.93
N THR A 43 -61.60 21.48 -10.28
CA THR A 43 -60.26 21.38 -9.74
C THR A 43 -59.39 21.30 -10.99
N ASP A 44 -58.75 22.42 -11.27
CA ASP A 44 -58.27 22.85 -12.57
C ASP A 44 -57.41 21.77 -13.26
N SER A 45 -57.84 21.29 -14.45
CA SER A 45 -57.08 20.36 -15.31
C SER A 45 -55.61 20.81 -15.48
N SER A 46 -55.39 22.13 -15.47
CA SER A 46 -54.09 22.81 -15.50
C SER A 46 -53.13 22.44 -14.36
N GLN A 47 -53.64 22.20 -13.13
CA GLN A 47 -52.79 21.85 -11.99
C GLN A 47 -52.34 20.37 -12.04
N TYR A 48 -53.18 19.49 -12.59
CA TYR A 48 -52.88 18.07 -12.79
C TYR A 48 -51.89 17.85 -13.92
N GLU A 49 -52.05 18.57 -15.03
CA GLU A 49 -51.12 18.54 -16.17
C GLU A 49 -49.71 18.98 -15.74
N LYS A 50 -49.57 20.08 -14.99
CA LYS A 50 -48.28 20.54 -14.46
C LYS A 50 -47.58 19.50 -13.58
N THR A 51 -48.34 18.79 -12.74
CA THR A 51 -47.79 17.78 -11.83
C THR A 51 -47.30 16.53 -12.59
N ILE A 52 -48.04 16.12 -13.62
CA ILE A 52 -47.65 15.01 -14.49
C ILE A 52 -46.41 15.37 -15.30
N ASP A 53 -46.33 16.59 -15.84
CA ASP A 53 -45.21 17.00 -16.68
C ASP A 53 -43.91 17.15 -15.88
N GLU A 54 -43.97 17.65 -14.64
CA GLU A 54 -42.78 17.66 -13.77
C GLU A 54 -42.35 16.24 -13.39
N ALA A 55 -43.29 15.35 -13.06
CA ALA A 55 -42.99 13.94 -12.78
C ALA A 55 -42.35 13.22 -14.00
N LYS A 56 -42.86 13.47 -15.21
CA LYS A 56 -42.28 12.95 -16.46
C LYS A 56 -40.88 13.49 -16.69
N LYS A 57 -40.66 14.78 -16.43
CA LYS A 57 -39.37 15.44 -16.60
C LYS A 57 -38.32 14.83 -15.66
N GLU A 58 -38.64 14.67 -14.38
CA GLU A 58 -37.75 13.99 -13.42
C GLU A 58 -37.49 12.53 -13.83
N ALA A 59 -38.54 11.79 -14.18
CA ALA A 59 -38.44 10.40 -14.61
C ALA A 59 -37.55 10.24 -15.86
N THR A 60 -37.70 11.11 -16.86
CA THR A 60 -36.90 11.11 -18.09
C THR A 60 -35.44 11.42 -17.79
N ALA A 61 -35.17 12.38 -16.89
CA ALA A 61 -33.81 12.70 -16.47
C ALA A 61 -33.15 11.50 -15.77
N LYS A 62 -33.84 10.84 -14.83
CA LYS A 62 -33.32 9.65 -14.15
C LYS A 62 -33.18 8.45 -15.10
N LEU A 63 -34.08 8.29 -16.06
CA LEU A 63 -33.99 7.24 -17.09
C LEU A 63 -32.70 7.40 -17.91
N SER A 64 -32.35 8.62 -18.31
CA SER A 64 -31.10 8.89 -19.03
C SER A 64 -29.87 8.55 -18.20
N VAL A 65 -29.87 8.89 -16.90
CA VAL A 65 -28.77 8.52 -15.97
C VAL A 65 -28.68 7.00 -15.84
N ALA A 66 -29.80 6.32 -15.62
CA ALA A 66 -29.87 4.87 -15.48
C ALA A 66 -29.38 4.12 -16.71
N GLN A 67 -29.76 4.55 -17.91
CA GLN A 67 -29.31 3.96 -19.18
C GLN A 67 -27.80 4.06 -19.33
N LYS A 68 -27.23 5.25 -19.12
CA LYS A 68 -25.78 5.47 -19.16
C LYS A 68 -25.04 4.62 -18.12
N LEU A 69 -25.59 4.52 -16.90
CA LEU A 69 -25.01 3.67 -15.86
C LEU A 69 -25.07 2.20 -16.25
N TYR A 70 -26.18 1.72 -16.80
CA TYR A 70 -26.34 0.34 -17.24
C TYR A 70 -25.32 -0.05 -18.32
N GLU A 71 -25.11 0.80 -19.32
CA GLU A 71 -24.11 0.60 -20.38
C GLU A 71 -22.69 0.62 -19.82
N SER A 72 -22.34 1.63 -19.01
CA SER A 72 -20.98 1.81 -18.51
C SER A 72 -20.56 0.84 -17.40
N SER A 73 -21.52 0.16 -16.75
CA SER A 73 -21.32 -0.77 -15.62
C SER A 73 -21.05 -2.21 -16.01
N GLU A 74 -21.11 -2.56 -17.30
CA GLU A 74 -20.85 -3.93 -17.77
C GLU A 74 -19.46 -4.42 -17.34
N GLY A 75 -19.43 -5.56 -16.65
CA GLY A 75 -18.20 -6.13 -16.12
C GLY A 75 -17.52 -5.25 -15.07
N LYS A 76 -18.19 -4.26 -14.48
CA LYS A 76 -17.63 -3.34 -13.47
C LYS A 76 -18.37 -3.37 -12.13
N VAL A 77 -19.27 -4.32 -11.93
CA VAL A 77 -20.02 -4.54 -10.68
C VAL A 77 -19.56 -5.83 -10.00
N ALA A 78 -19.65 -5.87 -8.67
CA ALA A 78 -19.37 -7.09 -7.89
C ALA A 78 -20.55 -8.08 -7.98
N ASP A 79 -21.77 -7.56 -7.95
CA ASP A 79 -23.01 -8.32 -8.11
C ASP A 79 -23.75 -7.91 -9.38
N GLU A 80 -23.74 -8.79 -10.37
CA GLU A 80 -24.41 -8.62 -11.67
C GLU A 80 -25.94 -8.56 -11.54
N SER A 81 -26.51 -9.09 -10.45
CA SER A 81 -27.95 -9.02 -10.19
C SER A 81 -28.45 -7.57 -10.06
N THR A 82 -27.59 -6.66 -9.58
CA THR A 82 -27.90 -5.23 -9.46
C THR A 82 -28.16 -4.59 -10.82
N ARG A 83 -27.39 -4.97 -11.86
CA ARG A 83 -27.60 -4.50 -13.24
C ARG A 83 -28.90 -5.05 -13.82
N LYS A 84 -29.22 -6.31 -13.55
CA LYS A 84 -30.49 -6.91 -13.98
C LYS A 84 -31.69 -6.15 -13.40
N VAL A 85 -31.67 -5.87 -12.10
CA VAL A 85 -32.73 -5.07 -11.44
C VAL A 85 -32.80 -3.65 -12.03
N LEU A 86 -31.65 -3.02 -12.27
CA LEU A 86 -31.61 -1.70 -12.92
C LEU A 86 -32.28 -1.74 -14.30
N LYS A 87 -31.99 -2.77 -15.11
CA LYS A 87 -32.60 -2.94 -16.44
C LYS A 87 -34.11 -3.12 -16.38
N GLU A 88 -34.60 -3.95 -15.46
CA GLU A 88 -36.04 -4.15 -15.25
C GLU A 88 -36.74 -2.84 -14.88
N LYS A 89 -36.10 -1.99 -14.06
CA LYS A 89 -36.64 -0.67 -13.67
C LYS A 89 -36.60 0.35 -14.81
N ILE A 90 -35.55 0.34 -15.63
CA ILE A 90 -35.47 1.14 -16.86
C ILE A 90 -36.65 0.78 -17.78
N ASP A 91 -36.86 -0.51 -18.05
CA ASP A 91 -37.91 -0.97 -18.97
C ASP A 91 -39.32 -0.69 -18.44
N SER A 92 -39.53 -0.86 -17.13
CA SER A 92 -40.79 -0.52 -16.45
C SER A 92 -41.13 0.96 -16.61
N LEU A 93 -40.17 1.85 -16.32
CA LEU A 93 -40.39 3.29 -16.37
C LEU A 93 -40.56 3.79 -17.81
N ASP A 94 -39.75 3.31 -18.76
CA ASP A 94 -39.90 3.62 -20.19
C ASP A 94 -41.28 3.21 -20.73
N LYS A 95 -41.78 2.02 -20.34
CA LYS A 95 -43.13 1.57 -20.68
C LYS A 95 -44.22 2.47 -20.12
N ILE A 96 -44.06 3.00 -18.90
CA ILE A 96 -45.03 3.93 -18.29
C ILE A 96 -45.02 5.28 -19.02
N LEU A 97 -43.84 5.81 -19.35
CA LEU A 97 -43.70 7.10 -20.03
C LEU A 97 -44.28 7.08 -21.46
N LYS A 98 -44.35 5.91 -22.10
CA LYS A 98 -44.99 5.71 -23.42
C LYS A 98 -46.53 5.61 -23.36
N GLN A 99 -47.14 5.52 -22.18
CA GLN A 99 -48.60 5.41 -22.03
C GLN A 99 -49.27 6.78 -22.07
N LYS A 100 -50.58 6.79 -22.31
CA LYS A 100 -51.41 7.99 -22.18
C LYS A 100 -51.64 8.30 -20.70
N LEU A 101 -50.95 9.31 -20.19
CA LEU A 101 -50.92 9.68 -18.77
C LEU A 101 -51.86 10.87 -18.52
N THR A 102 -53.06 10.60 -18.00
CA THR A 102 -54.13 11.61 -17.87
C THR A 102 -54.75 11.66 -16.47
N SER A 103 -54.12 11.07 -15.45
CA SER A 103 -54.69 11.04 -14.10
C SER A 103 -53.63 11.12 -13.01
N THR A 104 -54.03 11.54 -11.81
CA THR A 104 -53.16 11.63 -10.62
C THR A 104 -52.57 10.27 -10.23
N SER A 105 -53.29 9.17 -10.46
CA SER A 105 -52.78 7.81 -10.25
C SER A 105 -51.59 7.50 -11.17
N HIS A 106 -51.60 8.01 -12.41
CA HIS A 106 -50.45 7.91 -13.30
C HIS A 106 -49.24 8.68 -12.77
N ALA A 107 -49.44 9.91 -12.27
CA ALA A 107 -48.37 10.69 -11.66
C ALA A 107 -47.75 9.96 -10.46
N GLN A 108 -48.57 9.39 -9.57
CA GLN A 108 -48.10 8.59 -8.43
C GLN A 108 -47.31 7.35 -8.87
N LYS A 109 -47.75 6.67 -9.93
CA LYS A 109 -47.05 5.51 -10.50
C LYS A 109 -45.67 5.89 -11.06
N ILE A 110 -45.57 7.01 -11.76
CA ILE A 110 -44.29 7.55 -12.27
C ILE A 110 -43.36 7.83 -11.10
N VAL A 111 -43.82 8.56 -10.08
CA VAL A 111 -43.00 8.90 -8.91
C VAL A 111 -42.51 7.63 -8.20
N LYS A 112 -43.37 6.63 -8.00
CA LYS A 112 -43.01 5.35 -7.36
C LYS A 112 -41.96 4.56 -8.15
N GLU A 113 -42.11 4.43 -9.47
CA GLU A 113 -41.10 3.73 -10.27
C GLU A 113 -39.82 4.54 -10.42
N THR A 114 -39.91 5.88 -10.39
CA THR A 114 -38.75 6.79 -10.40
C THR A 114 -37.93 6.68 -9.10
N SER A 115 -38.59 6.51 -7.94
CA SER A 115 -37.89 6.25 -6.68
C SER A 115 -37.25 4.87 -6.66
N ALA A 116 -37.96 3.84 -7.14
CA ALA A 116 -37.41 2.49 -7.24
C ALA A 116 -36.22 2.42 -8.22
N LEU A 117 -36.25 3.19 -9.32
CA LEU A 117 -35.12 3.32 -10.25
C LEU A 117 -33.93 4.01 -9.57
N ALA A 118 -34.16 5.05 -8.75
CA ALA A 118 -33.09 5.71 -8.00
C ALA A 118 -32.42 4.76 -7.00
N GLU A 119 -33.18 3.93 -6.30
CA GLU A 119 -32.63 2.88 -5.42
C GLU A 119 -31.79 1.86 -6.21
N ALA A 120 -32.25 1.45 -7.40
CA ALA A 120 -31.50 0.53 -8.26
C ALA A 120 -30.17 1.14 -8.75
N ILE A 121 -30.17 2.44 -9.09
CA ILE A 121 -28.95 3.20 -9.43
C ILE A 121 -27.95 3.13 -8.27
N THR A 122 -28.36 3.47 -7.05
CA THR A 122 -27.48 3.47 -5.87
C THR A 122 -26.93 2.07 -5.56
N LYS A 123 -27.71 1.01 -5.80
CA LYS A 123 -27.25 -0.38 -5.64
C LYS A 123 -26.17 -0.73 -6.66
N VAL A 124 -26.32 -0.34 -7.93
CA VAL A 124 -25.28 -0.56 -8.96
C VAL A 124 -24.02 0.22 -8.60
N GLU A 125 -24.12 1.50 -8.21
CA GLU A 125 -22.97 2.30 -7.79
C GLU A 125 -22.24 1.69 -6.58
N SER A 126 -22.99 1.17 -5.60
CA SER A 126 -22.41 0.48 -4.44
C SER A 126 -21.72 -0.81 -4.84
N SER A 127 -22.30 -1.57 -5.78
CA SER A 127 -21.73 -2.78 -6.36
C SER A 127 -20.45 -2.49 -7.17
N GLN A 128 -20.36 -1.35 -7.86
CA GLN A 128 -19.13 -0.90 -8.53
C GLN A 128 -18.02 -0.59 -7.52
N LYS A 129 -18.35 0.14 -6.45
CA LYS A 129 -17.39 0.43 -5.37
C LYS A 129 -16.88 -0.84 -4.72
N GLN A 130 -17.77 -1.80 -4.46
CA GLN A 130 -17.38 -3.10 -3.90
C GLN A 130 -16.41 -3.84 -4.82
N LYS A 131 -16.67 -3.84 -6.14
CA LYS A 131 -15.76 -4.47 -7.10
C LYS A 131 -14.35 -3.89 -7.04
N LEU A 132 -14.24 -2.56 -6.99
CA LEU A 132 -12.94 -1.88 -6.87
C LEU A 132 -12.21 -2.26 -5.58
N VAL A 133 -12.94 -2.43 -4.48
CA VAL A 133 -12.38 -2.91 -3.21
C VAL A 133 -11.91 -4.36 -3.34
N ASP A 134 -12.70 -5.24 -3.96
CA ASP A 134 -12.35 -6.65 -4.14
C ASP A 134 -11.11 -6.82 -5.02
N GLU A 135 -11.03 -6.07 -6.13
CA GLU A 135 -9.85 -6.03 -7.01
C GLU A 135 -8.61 -5.49 -6.28
N ALA A 136 -8.76 -4.43 -5.47
CA ALA A 136 -7.67 -3.89 -4.67
C ALA A 136 -7.19 -4.90 -3.60
N LYS A 137 -8.12 -5.60 -2.94
CA LYS A 137 -7.77 -6.67 -1.98
C LYS A 137 -7.06 -7.82 -2.66
N GLN A 138 -7.52 -8.25 -3.84
CA GLN A 138 -6.87 -9.31 -4.61
C GLN A 138 -5.44 -8.91 -5.02
N ALA A 139 -5.25 -7.68 -5.51
CA ALA A 139 -3.91 -7.19 -5.85
C ALA A 139 -2.99 -7.11 -4.61
N ALA A 140 -3.54 -6.70 -3.46
CA ALA A 140 -2.80 -6.61 -2.20
C ALA A 140 -2.35 -7.96 -1.64
N GLN A 141 -3.03 -9.07 -1.96
CA GLN A 141 -2.60 -10.41 -1.53
C GLN A 141 -1.19 -10.75 -2.04
N GLY A 142 -0.89 -10.45 -3.31
CA GLY A 142 0.46 -10.66 -3.85
C GLY A 142 1.54 -9.85 -3.14
N VAL A 143 1.19 -8.66 -2.64
CA VAL A 143 2.11 -7.79 -1.87
C VAL A 143 2.35 -8.34 -0.47
N VAL A 144 1.32 -8.89 0.18
CA VAL A 144 1.46 -9.61 1.46
C VAL A 144 2.40 -10.81 1.30
N GLU A 145 2.21 -11.61 0.24
CA GLU A 145 3.07 -12.76 -0.05
C GLU A 145 4.52 -12.34 -0.31
N GLN A 146 4.75 -11.30 -1.10
CA GLN A 146 6.07 -10.73 -1.35
C GLN A 146 6.73 -10.23 -0.04
N GLY A 147 5.96 -9.53 0.79
CA GLY A 147 6.41 -9.03 2.09
C GLY A 147 6.84 -10.16 3.03
N ASN A 148 6.02 -11.22 3.15
CA ASN A 148 6.34 -12.39 3.96
C ASN A 148 7.58 -13.13 3.44
N SER A 149 7.65 -13.38 2.13
CA SER A 149 8.80 -14.02 1.50
C SER A 149 10.11 -13.24 1.73
N THR A 150 10.05 -11.91 1.63
CA THR A 150 11.20 -11.03 1.92
C THR A 150 11.58 -11.08 3.41
N PHE A 151 10.59 -11.09 4.31
CA PHE A 151 10.82 -11.19 5.74
C PHE A 151 11.49 -12.51 6.16
N ASP A 152 11.09 -13.63 5.55
CA ASP A 152 11.64 -14.95 5.82
C ASP A 152 13.05 -15.10 5.23
N SER A 153 13.22 -14.72 3.97
CA SER A 153 14.51 -14.85 3.26
C SER A 153 15.59 -13.87 3.72
N SER A 154 15.23 -12.87 4.53
CA SER A 154 16.16 -11.87 5.09
C SER A 154 16.75 -12.25 6.46
N ALA A 155 16.28 -13.33 7.08
CA ALA A 155 16.76 -13.78 8.39
C ALA A 155 18.28 -14.04 8.37
N GLY A 156 19.01 -13.43 9.32
CA GLY A 156 20.46 -13.58 9.45
C GLY A 156 21.29 -12.90 8.34
N ARG A 157 20.66 -12.21 7.38
CA ARG A 157 21.34 -11.55 6.25
C ARG A 157 21.51 -10.05 6.44
N MET A 158 21.19 -9.53 7.62
CA MET A 158 21.28 -8.10 7.95
C MET A 158 21.83 -7.91 9.36
N GLU A 159 22.50 -6.78 9.56
CA GLU A 159 23.01 -6.38 10.88
C GLU A 159 21.92 -5.75 11.75
N ASN A 160 21.06 -4.90 11.18
CA ASN A 160 19.98 -4.24 11.88
C ASN A 160 18.62 -4.94 11.62
N GLU A 161 18.09 -5.59 12.66
CA GLU A 161 16.81 -6.30 12.59
C GLU A 161 15.57 -5.38 12.56
N GLN A 162 15.73 -4.09 12.84
CA GLN A 162 14.63 -3.12 12.83
C GLN A 162 13.91 -3.03 11.47
N TYR A 163 14.62 -3.21 10.35
CA TYR A 163 14.02 -3.22 9.01
C TYR A 163 13.05 -4.40 8.83
N ARG A 164 13.39 -5.58 9.38
CA ARG A 164 12.49 -6.74 9.39
C ARG A 164 11.26 -6.48 10.24
N ASN A 165 11.45 -5.92 11.44
CA ASN A 165 10.35 -5.62 12.34
C ASN A 165 9.38 -4.60 11.72
N THR A 166 9.92 -3.60 11.02
CA THR A 166 9.11 -2.61 10.28
C THR A 166 8.33 -3.29 9.16
N LEU A 167 8.97 -4.12 8.34
CA LEU A 167 8.29 -4.88 7.29
C LEU A 167 7.14 -5.73 7.85
N ARG A 168 7.38 -6.46 8.94
CA ARG A 168 6.35 -7.27 9.60
C ARG A 168 5.15 -6.43 10.03
N GLN A 169 5.40 -5.29 10.68
CA GLN A 169 4.33 -4.36 11.11
C GLN A 169 3.52 -3.83 9.92
N LYS A 170 4.17 -3.48 8.81
CA LYS A 170 3.48 -2.99 7.61
C LYS A 170 2.64 -4.08 6.95
N VAL A 171 3.15 -5.30 6.87
CA VAL A 171 2.39 -6.45 6.35
C VAL A 171 1.17 -6.74 7.23
N ASP A 172 1.33 -6.74 8.56
CA ASP A 172 0.22 -6.92 9.50
C ASP A 172 -0.83 -5.81 9.40
N ASN A 173 -0.41 -4.56 9.20
CA ASN A 173 -1.31 -3.45 8.97
C ASN A 173 -2.10 -3.62 7.66
N LEU A 174 -1.43 -3.96 6.55
CA LEU A 174 -2.08 -4.22 5.27
C LEU A 174 -3.12 -5.34 5.40
N GLN A 175 -2.78 -6.44 6.07
CA GLN A 175 -3.71 -7.53 6.32
C GLN A 175 -4.93 -7.09 7.14
N SER A 176 -4.71 -6.25 8.16
CA SER A 176 -5.80 -5.67 8.96
C SER A 176 -6.71 -4.75 8.13
N VAL A 177 -6.16 -3.94 7.23
CA VAL A 177 -6.94 -3.08 6.33
C VAL A 177 -7.75 -3.93 5.36
N MET A 178 -7.15 -4.99 4.78
CA MET A 178 -7.85 -5.92 3.87
C MET A 178 -9.01 -6.65 4.54
N ASN A 179 -8.89 -6.96 5.84
CA ASN A 179 -9.93 -7.65 6.61
C ASN A 179 -11.03 -6.72 7.13
N SER A 180 -10.90 -5.40 6.96
CA SER A 180 -11.94 -4.45 7.38
C SER A 180 -13.15 -4.46 6.43
N GLU A 181 -14.35 -4.40 7.01
CA GLU A 181 -15.61 -4.25 6.28
C GLU A 181 -15.73 -2.87 5.60
N SER A 182 -15.09 -1.85 6.17
CA SER A 182 -15.14 -0.46 5.67
C SER A 182 -13.91 -0.07 4.85
N ALA A 183 -13.14 -1.04 4.37
CA ALA A 183 -11.92 -0.77 3.61
C ALA A 183 -12.23 -0.05 2.30
N THR A 184 -11.52 1.03 2.01
CA THR A 184 -11.57 1.70 0.70
C THR A 184 -10.35 1.34 -0.16
N PRO A 185 -10.44 1.46 -1.49
CA PRO A 185 -9.30 1.22 -2.38
C PRO A 185 -8.10 2.12 -2.04
N GLU A 186 -8.35 3.36 -1.62
CA GLU A 186 -7.30 4.31 -1.23
C GLU A 186 -6.55 3.84 0.02
N GLN A 187 -7.26 3.31 1.02
CA GLN A 187 -6.64 2.79 2.24
C GLN A 187 -5.78 1.55 1.96
N ILE A 188 -6.27 0.66 1.10
CA ILE A 188 -5.53 -0.54 0.70
C ILE A 188 -4.26 -0.14 -0.08
N ASN A 189 -4.39 0.76 -1.05
CA ASN A 189 -3.25 1.21 -1.87
C ASN A 189 -2.19 1.97 -1.05
N ALA A 190 -2.61 2.75 -0.04
CA ALA A 190 -1.70 3.39 0.89
C ALA A 190 -0.89 2.35 1.68
N ALA A 191 -1.54 1.35 2.27
CA ALA A 191 -0.88 0.27 3.02
C ALA A 191 0.03 -0.60 2.12
N VAL A 192 -0.38 -0.88 0.88
CA VAL A 192 0.45 -1.56 -0.13
C VAL A 192 1.74 -0.77 -0.40
N THR A 193 1.64 0.55 -0.53
CA THR A 193 2.80 1.42 -0.76
C THR A 193 3.79 1.35 0.41
N GLU A 194 3.29 1.32 1.64
CA GLU A 194 4.13 1.19 2.83
C GLU A 194 4.85 -0.18 2.90
N VAL A 195 4.17 -1.27 2.52
CA VAL A 195 4.80 -2.60 2.44
C VAL A 195 5.89 -2.63 1.37
N ASN A 196 5.60 -2.12 0.17
CA ASN A 196 6.58 -2.06 -0.92
C ASN A 196 7.82 -1.25 -0.54
N GLN A 197 7.64 -0.11 0.15
CA GLN A 197 8.77 0.66 0.66
C GLN A 197 9.59 -0.15 1.67
N ALA A 198 8.94 -0.81 2.63
CA ALA A 198 9.64 -1.62 3.63
C ALA A 198 10.38 -2.83 3.01
N VAL A 199 9.83 -3.44 1.97
CA VAL A 199 10.49 -4.49 1.19
C VAL A 199 11.76 -3.95 0.52
N ASN A 200 11.70 -2.77 -0.10
CA ASN A 200 12.85 -2.14 -0.74
C ASN A 200 13.94 -1.78 0.28
N ASP A 201 13.55 -1.29 1.46
CA ASP A 201 14.47 -0.97 2.54
C ASP A 201 15.21 -2.23 3.03
N VAL A 202 14.48 -3.35 3.23
CA VAL A 202 15.10 -4.64 3.59
C VAL A 202 16.07 -5.11 2.52
N ASN A 203 15.66 -5.12 1.24
CA ASN A 203 16.52 -5.56 0.15
C ASN A 203 17.78 -4.70 0.01
N SER A 204 17.65 -3.38 0.19
CA SER A 204 18.80 -2.46 0.15
C SER A 204 19.79 -2.73 1.28
N ASN A 205 19.31 -3.07 2.48
CA ASN A 205 20.17 -3.41 3.61
C ASN A 205 20.85 -4.78 3.46
N ILE A 206 20.18 -5.76 2.84
CA ILE A 206 20.79 -7.04 2.48
C ILE A 206 21.96 -6.81 1.52
N GLU A 207 21.75 -6.02 0.46
CA GLU A 207 22.82 -5.74 -0.50
C GLU A 207 23.95 -4.91 0.12
N TYR A 208 23.64 -3.96 1.01
CA TYR A 208 24.65 -3.23 1.77
C TYR A 208 25.53 -4.17 2.62
N LYS A 209 24.92 -5.07 3.40
CA LYS A 209 25.67 -6.06 4.19
C LYS A 209 26.51 -6.98 3.30
N LYS A 210 25.95 -7.46 2.20
CA LYS A 210 26.67 -8.29 1.23
C LYS A 210 27.90 -7.58 0.65
N GLN A 211 27.80 -6.28 0.37
CA GLN A 211 28.94 -5.48 -0.08
C GLN A 211 30.00 -5.33 1.02
N GLN A 212 29.60 -5.09 2.27
CA GLN A 212 30.53 -5.04 3.39
C GLN A 212 31.26 -6.37 3.59
N ASP A 213 30.52 -7.49 3.58
CA ASP A 213 31.09 -8.83 3.73
C ASP A 213 32.09 -9.13 2.59
N ALA A 214 31.77 -8.72 1.36
CA ALA A 214 32.67 -8.86 0.21
C ALA A 214 33.93 -7.99 0.34
N GLN A 215 33.81 -6.76 0.84
CA GLN A 215 34.95 -5.87 1.10
C GLN A 215 35.86 -6.43 2.20
N ALA A 216 35.27 -6.93 3.30
CA ALA A 216 36.01 -7.55 4.38
C ALA A 216 36.74 -8.81 3.90
N ALA A 217 36.09 -9.65 3.07
CA ALA A 217 36.73 -10.81 2.45
C ALA A 217 37.89 -10.41 1.51
N ALA A 218 37.73 -9.35 0.72
CA ALA A 218 38.79 -8.85 -0.15
C ALA A 218 39.99 -8.31 0.64
N GLN A 219 39.75 -7.57 1.73
CA GLN A 219 40.80 -7.08 2.62
C GLN A 219 41.53 -8.24 3.31
N ALA A 220 40.81 -9.25 3.79
CA ALA A 220 41.42 -10.45 4.39
C ALA A 220 42.27 -11.22 3.37
N ALA A 221 41.80 -11.34 2.13
CA ALA A 221 42.57 -11.96 1.05
C ALA A 221 43.85 -11.18 0.71
N ALA A 222 43.76 -9.84 0.63
CA ALA A 222 44.92 -8.98 0.39
C ALA A 222 45.95 -9.07 1.53
N ALA A 223 45.49 -9.08 2.79
CA ALA A 223 46.37 -9.25 3.95
C ALA A 223 47.07 -10.63 3.94
N ALA A 224 46.36 -11.70 3.59
CA ALA A 224 46.94 -13.03 3.47
C ALA A 224 48.00 -13.10 2.35
N GLN A 225 47.77 -12.44 1.22
CA GLN A 225 48.75 -12.35 0.14
C GLN A 225 50.00 -11.56 0.55
N ALA A 226 49.83 -10.42 1.23
CA ALA A 226 50.94 -9.63 1.74
C ALA A 226 51.79 -10.41 2.76
N ALA A 227 51.15 -11.17 3.66
CA ALA A 227 51.84 -12.03 4.61
C ALA A 227 52.64 -13.15 3.91
N ALA A 228 52.05 -13.79 2.89
CA ALA A 228 52.74 -14.82 2.11
C ALA A 228 53.96 -14.26 1.36
N GLN A 229 53.83 -13.05 0.78
CA GLN A 229 54.95 -12.38 0.10
C GLN A 229 56.07 -12.01 1.08
N ALA A 230 55.72 -11.52 2.27
CA ALA A 230 56.71 -11.21 3.31
C ALA A 230 57.49 -12.45 3.75
N GLN A 231 56.81 -13.60 3.90
CA GLN A 231 57.46 -14.88 4.22
C GLN A 231 58.40 -15.34 3.10
N GLN A 232 57.99 -15.20 1.83
CA GLN A 232 58.85 -15.54 0.69
C GLN A 232 60.10 -14.66 0.62
N GLN A 233 59.95 -13.35 0.87
CA GLN A 233 61.10 -12.43 0.91
C GLN A 233 62.06 -12.77 2.05
N GLN A 234 61.56 -13.13 3.24
CA GLN A 234 62.41 -13.58 4.35
C GLN A 234 63.15 -14.88 4.00
N GLN A 235 62.49 -15.84 3.36
CA GLN A 235 63.13 -17.08 2.90
C GLN A 235 64.20 -16.82 1.82
N GLN A 236 63.95 -15.89 0.90
CA GLN A 236 64.93 -15.50 -0.13
C GLN A 236 66.14 -14.77 0.49
N GLN A 237 65.92 -13.87 1.45
CA GLN A 237 67.00 -13.21 2.18
C GLN A 237 67.83 -14.22 2.99
N ALA A 238 67.17 -15.16 3.65
CA ALA A 238 67.82 -16.26 4.35
C ALA A 238 68.68 -17.13 3.41
N ALA A 239 68.16 -17.49 2.24
CA ALA A 239 68.88 -18.30 1.25
C ALA A 239 70.07 -17.56 0.61
N ASN A 240 69.96 -16.23 0.45
CA ASN A 240 71.02 -15.39 -0.13
C ASN A 240 72.04 -14.88 0.90
N THR A 241 71.85 -15.16 2.19
CA THR A 241 72.81 -14.76 3.24
C THR A 241 74.10 -15.55 3.06
N TYR A 242 75.22 -14.84 2.89
CA TYR A 242 76.55 -15.43 2.67
C TYR A 242 77.61 -14.68 3.46
N TYR A 243 78.49 -15.42 4.14
CA TYR A 243 79.63 -14.86 4.85
C TYR A 243 80.94 -15.35 4.23
N PRO A 244 81.87 -14.43 3.87
CA PRO A 244 83.13 -14.83 3.25
C PRO A 244 84.10 -15.51 4.23
N ASN A 245 83.98 -15.24 5.55
CA ASN A 245 84.85 -15.81 6.59
C ASN A 245 84.23 -15.64 8.00
N CYS A 246 84.77 -16.33 9.00
CA CYS A 246 84.29 -16.27 10.38
C CYS A 246 84.45 -14.90 11.06
N ALA A 247 85.40 -14.07 10.62
CA ALA A 247 85.51 -12.70 11.14
C ALA A 247 84.29 -11.86 10.74
N ALA A 248 83.82 -12.01 9.49
CA ALA A 248 82.59 -11.36 9.02
C ALA A 248 81.35 -11.87 9.76
N VAL A 249 81.28 -13.18 10.07
CA VAL A 249 80.18 -13.76 10.88
C VAL A 249 80.14 -13.16 12.28
N ARG A 250 81.29 -13.07 12.96
CA ARG A 250 81.38 -12.48 14.32
C ARG A 250 81.10 -10.97 14.30
N ALA A 251 81.59 -10.25 13.29
CA ALA A 251 81.31 -8.82 13.11
C ALA A 251 79.81 -8.55 12.87
N ALA A 252 79.12 -9.47 12.19
CA ALA A 252 77.67 -9.43 12.02
C ALA A 252 76.89 -9.91 13.26
N GLY A 253 77.57 -10.37 14.32
CA GLY A 253 76.94 -10.88 15.54
C GLY A 253 76.20 -12.22 15.35
N ALA A 254 76.50 -12.95 14.27
CA ALA A 254 75.78 -14.17 13.89
C ALA A 254 76.49 -15.47 14.33
N ALA A 255 77.65 -15.38 15.00
CA ALA A 255 78.38 -16.55 15.48
C ALA A 255 77.87 -17.01 16.86
N PRO A 256 77.83 -18.31 17.16
CA PRO A 256 78.11 -19.43 16.25
C PRO A 256 76.97 -19.68 15.25
N LEU A 257 77.29 -20.17 14.04
CA LEU A 257 76.31 -20.51 13.01
C LEU A 257 76.02 -22.01 13.01
N TYR A 258 74.76 -22.40 13.15
CA TYR A 258 74.36 -23.81 13.14
C TYR A 258 73.91 -24.28 11.76
N GLN A 259 74.07 -25.58 11.48
CA GLN A 259 73.57 -26.17 10.24
C GLN A 259 72.08 -25.87 10.03
N GLY A 260 71.72 -25.37 8.86
CA GLY A 260 70.35 -24.96 8.51
C GLY A 260 70.04 -23.48 8.77
N GLN A 261 70.92 -22.74 9.45
CA GLN A 261 70.77 -21.29 9.59
C GLN A 261 71.23 -20.54 8.32
N PRO A 262 70.63 -19.37 8.02
CA PRO A 262 71.08 -18.48 6.96
C PRO A 262 72.58 -18.18 7.07
N GLY A 263 73.34 -18.35 5.98
CA GLY A 263 74.78 -18.08 5.96
C GLY A 263 75.70 -19.20 6.47
N TYR A 264 75.18 -20.32 6.98
CA TYR A 264 76.01 -21.50 7.27
C TYR A 264 76.59 -22.07 5.96
N SER A 265 77.88 -22.42 6.01
CA SER A 265 78.56 -23.12 4.92
C SER A 265 79.57 -24.08 5.53
N SER A 266 79.68 -25.29 4.99
CA SER A 266 80.70 -26.28 5.40
C SER A 266 82.15 -25.81 5.18
N LYS A 267 82.36 -24.65 4.53
CA LYS A 267 83.66 -23.98 4.42
C LYS A 267 84.01 -23.14 5.67
N LEU A 268 83.01 -22.72 6.44
CA LEU A 268 83.15 -21.96 7.68
C LEU A 268 83.24 -22.87 8.91
N ASP A 269 82.76 -24.10 8.78
CA ASP A 269 82.81 -25.19 9.76
C ASP A 269 84.07 -26.05 9.49
N ARG A 270 85.14 -25.83 10.26
CA ARG A 270 86.47 -26.40 9.96
C ARG A 270 86.53 -27.90 10.30
N ASP A 271 85.85 -28.32 11.34
CA ASP A 271 85.84 -29.67 11.89
C ASP A 271 84.56 -30.46 11.56
N LYS A 272 83.54 -29.81 10.99
CA LYS A 272 82.32 -30.40 10.41
C LYS A 272 81.42 -31.05 11.44
N ASP A 273 81.34 -30.46 12.62
CA ASP A 273 80.46 -30.92 13.70
C ASP A 273 79.03 -30.35 13.60
N GLY A 274 78.79 -29.43 12.66
CA GLY A 274 77.52 -28.75 12.44
C GLY A 274 77.44 -27.36 13.07
N VAL A 275 78.52 -26.85 13.67
CA VAL A 275 78.64 -25.54 14.32
C VAL A 275 79.82 -24.75 13.72
N ALA A 276 79.53 -23.78 12.86
CA ALA A 276 80.56 -22.94 12.26
C ALA A 276 80.95 -21.74 13.15
N CYS A 277 82.24 -21.37 13.08
CA CYS A 277 82.79 -20.14 13.65
C CYS A 277 82.70 -20.00 15.19
N GLU A 278 82.83 -21.12 15.91
CA GLU A 278 83.13 -21.17 17.35
C GLU A 278 84.35 -20.31 17.77
#